data_AF-A0A7X9E401-F1
#
_entry.id   AF-A0A7X9E401-F1
#
_cell.length_a   1.000
_cell.length_b   1.000
_cell.length_c   1.000
_cell.angle_alpha   90.00
_cell.angle_beta   90.00
_cell.angle_gamma   90.00
#
_symmetry.space_group_name_H-M   'P 1'
#
loop_
_entity.id
_entity.type
_entity.pdbx_description
1 polymer ?
#
loop_
_entity_poly.entity_id
_entity_poly.type
_entity_poly.pdbx_seq_one_letter_code
_entity_poly.pdbx_strand_id
1 'polypeptide(L)'
;DAIDVILNGKRFFIGHGDGLVKNDTGYKILKMILRNRILQRLYSSVHPDLGIKIASSTSKKSRDYTATKNYGTVDGLLETAHSKIDSGCDYVLFGHSHQKAFENYKNGFYINLGSWLDQPCYGKFINSFEIIDWK
;
A
#
# COMPACT_ATOMS: atom_id res chain seq x y z
N ASP A 1 -6.90 1.15 3.64
CA ASP A 1 -8.26 1.04 3.10
C ASP A 1 -8.18 1.33 1.61
N ALA A 2 -8.98 0.65 0.80
CA ALA A 2 -9.00 0.84 -0.65
C ALA A 2 -10.35 1.42 -1.07
N ILE A 3 -10.37 2.13 -2.19
CA ILE A 3 -11.55 2.79 -2.74
C ILE A 3 -11.74 2.39 -4.20
N ASP A 4 -12.99 2.18 -4.60
CA ASP A 4 -13.40 2.07 -5.99
C ASP A 4 -14.03 3.43 -6.38
N VAL A 5 -13.54 4.07 -7.45
CA VAL A 5 -13.97 5.42 -7.87
C VAL A 5 -14.02 5.54 -9.38
N ILE A 6 -14.89 6.40 -9.92
CA ILE A 6 -14.94 6.71 -11.35
C ILE A 6 -14.36 8.11 -11.55
N LEU A 7 -13.31 8.22 -12.38
CA LEU A 7 -12.67 9.49 -12.75
C LEU A 7 -12.70 9.62 -14.27
N ASN A 8 -13.25 10.73 -14.79
CA ASN A 8 -13.41 10.99 -16.24
C ASN A 8 -13.96 9.79 -17.04
N GLY A 9 -14.95 9.08 -16.47
CA GLY A 9 -15.58 7.91 -17.10
C GLY A 9 -14.77 6.62 -17.05
N LYS A 10 -13.64 6.60 -16.33
CA LYS A 10 -12.78 5.41 -16.13
C LYS A 10 -12.90 4.88 -14.71
N ARG A 11 -12.95 3.56 -14.54
CA ARG A 11 -13.05 2.89 -13.24
C ARG A 11 -11.66 2.70 -12.63
N PHE A 12 -11.46 3.26 -11.45
CA PHE A 12 -10.24 3.18 -10.67
C PHE A 12 -10.46 2.35 -9.41
N PHE A 13 -9.50 1.47 -9.13
CA PHE A 13 -9.32 0.90 -7.80
C PHE A 13 -8.04 1.47 -7.21
N ILE A 14 -8.14 2.18 -6.08
CA ILE A 14 -7.00 2.85 -5.44
C ILE A 14 -6.85 2.32 -4.03
N GLY A 15 -5.66 1.82 -3.69
CA GLY A 15 -5.36 1.35 -2.34
C GLY A 15 -3.90 1.58 -1.97
N HIS A 16 -3.58 1.54 -0.69
CA HIS A 16 -2.17 1.56 -0.28
C HIS A 16 -1.43 0.29 -0.72
N GLY A 17 -2.10 -0.87 -0.66
CA GLY A 17 -1.53 -2.18 -1.02
C GLY A 17 -1.15 -3.05 0.19
N ASP A 18 -1.24 -2.51 1.40
CA ASP A 18 -0.89 -3.22 2.61
C ASP A 18 -1.86 -4.36 2.94
N GLY A 19 -1.30 -5.55 3.24
CA GLY A 19 -2.07 -6.74 3.58
C GLY A 19 -2.69 -7.47 2.38
N LEU A 20 -2.34 -7.09 1.15
CA LEU A 20 -2.64 -7.85 -0.07
C LEU A 20 -1.67 -9.02 -0.28
N VAL A 21 -0.56 -9.05 0.46
CA VAL A 21 0.35 -10.19 0.46
C VAL A 21 -0.31 -11.41 1.11
N LYS A 22 -0.43 -12.50 0.35
CA LYS A 22 -0.93 -13.77 0.86
C LYS A 22 -0.01 -14.26 1.98
N ASN A 23 -0.61 -14.82 3.04
CA ASN A 23 0.08 -15.36 4.22
C ASN A 23 0.77 -14.37 5.19
N ASP A 24 0.49 -13.06 5.13
CA ASP A 24 0.97 -12.14 6.17
C ASP A 24 0.04 -12.06 7.40
N THR A 25 -0.15 -13.18 8.08
CA THR A 25 -1.02 -13.29 9.28
C THR A 25 -0.53 -12.40 10.43
N GLY A 26 0.79 -12.31 10.63
CA GLY A 26 1.40 -11.43 11.62
C GLY A 26 1.06 -9.96 11.39
N TYR A 27 1.20 -9.47 10.15
CA TYR A 27 0.78 -8.11 9.80
C TYR A 27 -0.71 -7.87 10.04
N LYS A 28 -1.57 -8.84 9.70
CA LYS A 28 -3.02 -8.72 9.92
C LYS A 28 -3.38 -8.59 11.41
N ILE A 29 -2.74 -9.39 12.27
CA ILE A 29 -2.93 -9.31 13.73
C ILE A 29 -2.43 -7.95 14.25
N LEU A 30 -1.23 -7.53 13.84
CA LEU A 30 -0.68 -6.23 14.25
C LEU A 30 -1.60 -5.08 13.82
N LYS A 31 -2.08 -5.09 12.58
CA LYS A 31 -3.03 -4.10 12.05
C LYS A 31 -4.33 -4.07 12.84
N MET A 32 -4.85 -5.23 13.26
CA MET A 32 -6.04 -5.33 14.11
C MET A 32 -5.80 -4.67 15.49
N ILE A 33 -4.64 -4.94 16.12
CA ILE A 33 -4.24 -4.33 17.39
C ILE A 33 -4.14 -2.81 17.24
N LEU A 34 -3.41 -2.32 16.22
CA LEU A 34 -3.19 -0.89 15.99
C LEU A 34 -4.46 -0.12 15.62
N ARG A 35 -5.46 -0.77 15.00
CA ARG A 35 -6.75 -0.16 14.63
C ARG A 35 -7.81 -0.26 15.74
N ASN A 36 -7.53 -0.95 16.84
CA ASN A 36 -8.47 -1.08 17.94
C ASN A 36 -8.60 0.25 18.71
N ARG A 37 -9.82 0.81 18.76
CA ARG A 37 -10.10 2.10 19.42
C ARG A 37 -9.78 2.12 20.91
N ILE A 38 -9.92 0.99 21.61
CA ILE A 38 -9.61 0.89 23.05
C ILE A 38 -8.09 0.99 23.24
N LEU A 39 -7.32 0.23 22.46
CA LEU A 39 -5.86 0.29 22.53
C LEU A 39 -5.30 1.65 22.11
N GLN A 40 -5.91 2.30 21.11
CA GLN A 40 -5.56 3.67 20.73
C GLN A 40 -5.80 4.67 21.87
N ARG A 41 -6.90 4.55 22.61
CA ARG A 41 -7.20 5.39 23.78
C ARG A 41 -6.25 5.15 24.96
N LEU A 42 -5.89 3.89 25.19
CA LEU A 42 -4.90 3.54 26.23
C LEU A 42 -3.54 4.13 25.86
N TYR A 43 -3.11 3.94 24.60
CA TYR A 43 -1.85 4.48 24.10
C TYR A 43 -1.83 6.01 24.10
N SER A 44 -2.95 6.68 23.75
CA SER A 44 -3.03 8.16 23.79
C SER A 44 -2.95 8.73 25.21
N SER A 45 -3.16 7.91 26.24
CA SER A 45 -3.03 8.32 27.64
C SER A 45 -1.60 8.14 28.19
N VAL A 46 -0.70 7.52 27.41
CA VAL A 46 0.71 7.34 27.78
C VAL A 46 1.45 8.67 27.60
N HIS A 47 2.33 9.00 28.54
CA HIS A 47 3.18 10.19 28.43
C HIS A 47 3.96 10.18 27.09
N PRO A 48 4.04 11.32 26.36
CA PRO A 48 4.65 11.37 25.03
C PRO A 48 6.05 10.75 24.95
N ASP A 49 6.94 11.03 25.92
CA ASP A 49 8.29 10.47 25.94
C ASP A 49 8.32 8.94 25.97
N LEU A 50 7.43 8.34 26.77
CA LEU A 50 7.31 6.90 26.87
C LEU A 50 6.64 6.32 25.61
N GLY A 51 5.60 6.99 25.10
CA GLY A 51 4.92 6.62 23.86
C GLY A 51 5.90 6.59 22.68
N ILE A 52 6.67 7.66 22.47
CA ILE A 52 7.68 7.77 21.41
C ILE A 52 8.74 6.67 21.54
N LYS A 53 9.20 6.38 22.76
CA LYS A 53 10.16 5.29 23.01
C LYS A 53 9.59 3.92 22.64
N ILE A 54 8.34 3.63 23.00
CA ILE A 54 7.66 2.38 22.64
C ILE A 54 7.47 2.27 21.13
N ALA A 55 6.97 3.34 20.49
CA ALA A 55 6.72 3.38 19.05
C ALA A 55 8.01 3.16 18.25
N SER A 56 9.06 3.93 18.55
CA SER A 56 10.34 3.85 17.83
C SER A 56 11.00 2.47 17.95
N SER A 57 11.01 1.88 19.15
CA SER A 57 11.50 0.52 19.40
C SER A 57 10.71 -0.53 18.61
N THR A 58 9.39 -0.43 18.62
CA THR A 58 8.50 -1.36 17.90
C THR A 58 8.67 -1.22 16.39
N SER A 59 8.76 0.00 15.86
CA SER A 59 8.99 0.25 14.44
C SER A 59 10.34 -0.30 13.97
N LYS A 60 11.41 -0.18 14.78
CA LYS A 60 12.72 -0.75 14.44
C LYS A 60 12.64 -2.27 14.32
N LYS A 61 12.10 -2.96 15.33
CA LYS A 61 11.92 -4.42 15.31
C LYS A 61 11.06 -4.89 14.13
N SER A 62 10.01 -4.13 13.81
CA SER A 62 9.15 -4.45 12.66
C SER A 62 9.91 -4.37 11.33
N ARG A 63 10.76 -3.35 11.13
CA ARG A 63 11.58 -3.24 9.91
C ARG A 63 12.58 -4.38 9.81
N ASP A 64 13.25 -4.71 10.90
CA ASP A 64 14.23 -5.82 10.93
C ASP A 64 13.53 -7.15 10.60
N TYR A 65 12.33 -7.39 11.15
CA TYR A 65 11.50 -8.56 10.81
C TYR A 65 11.11 -8.59 9.32
N THR A 66 10.62 -7.48 8.78
CA THR A 66 10.20 -7.39 7.37
C THR A 66 11.36 -7.52 6.39
N ALA A 67 12.55 -6.98 6.70
CA ALA A 67 13.72 -7.05 5.84
C ALA A 67 14.24 -8.49 5.64
N THR A 68 14.01 -9.37 6.62
CA THR A 68 14.40 -10.79 6.54
C THR A 68 13.30 -11.70 5.97
N LYS A 69 12.09 -11.16 5.73
CA LYS A 69 10.93 -11.94 5.31
C LYS A 69 10.89 -12.03 3.79
N ASN A 70 11.15 -13.22 3.27
CA ASN A 70 10.85 -13.55 1.87
C ASN A 70 9.34 -13.74 1.70
N TYR A 71 8.68 -12.75 1.10
CA TYR A 71 7.24 -12.78 0.83
C TYR A 71 6.82 -13.75 -0.29
N GLY A 72 7.78 -14.51 -0.84
CA GLY A 72 7.56 -15.43 -1.96
C GLY A 72 7.56 -14.71 -3.31
N THR A 73 7.72 -15.47 -4.39
CA THR A 73 7.75 -15.00 -5.79
C THR A 73 6.39 -14.48 -6.29
N VAL A 74 5.33 -14.59 -5.50
CA VAL A 74 3.97 -14.20 -5.90
C VAL A 74 3.65 -12.84 -5.28
N ASP A 75 3.75 -11.79 -6.09
CA ASP A 75 3.36 -10.44 -5.68
C ASP A 75 1.83 -10.35 -5.53
N GLY A 76 1.36 -10.39 -4.28
CA GLY A 76 -0.07 -10.28 -3.96
C GLY A 76 -0.69 -8.96 -4.44
N LEU A 77 0.11 -7.90 -4.66
CA LEU A 77 -0.36 -6.66 -5.28
C LEU A 77 -0.75 -6.91 -6.74
N LEU A 78 0.14 -7.54 -7.51
CA LEU A 78 -0.06 -7.83 -8.92
C LEU A 78 -1.25 -8.78 -9.15
N GLU A 79 -1.39 -9.82 -8.32
CA GLU A 79 -2.55 -10.71 -8.38
C GLU A 79 -3.87 -9.96 -8.10
N THR A 80 -3.88 -9.11 -7.08
CA THR A 80 -5.06 -8.29 -6.75
C THR A 80 -5.37 -7.32 -7.87
N ALA A 81 -4.35 -6.72 -8.49
CA ALA A 81 -4.51 -5.82 -9.62
C ALA A 81 -5.15 -6.54 -10.82
N HIS A 82 -4.65 -7.72 -11.18
CA HIS A 82 -5.22 -8.53 -12.26
C HIS A 82 -6.68 -8.89 -11.98
N SER A 83 -7.01 -9.33 -10.76
CA SER A 83 -8.39 -9.66 -10.37
C SER A 83 -9.34 -8.46 -10.49
N LYS A 84 -8.87 -7.26 -10.11
CA LYS A 84 -9.65 -6.02 -10.21
C LYS A 84 -9.84 -5.56 -11.65
N ILE A 85 -8.82 -5.72 -12.49
CA ILE A 85 -8.92 -5.45 -13.93
C ILE A 85 -9.88 -6.43 -14.61
N ASP A 86 -9.82 -7.71 -14.26
CA ASP A 86 -10.75 -8.74 -14.75
C ASP A 86 -12.20 -8.46 -14.31
N SER A 87 -12.38 -7.79 -13.18
CA SER A 87 -13.68 -7.30 -12.70
C SER A 87 -14.14 -5.99 -13.37
N GLY A 88 -13.36 -5.47 -14.33
CA GLY A 88 -13.71 -4.33 -15.16
C GLY A 88 -13.08 -2.99 -14.76
N CYS A 89 -12.10 -2.96 -13.84
CA CYS A 89 -11.35 -1.72 -13.57
C CYS A 89 -10.45 -1.36 -14.76
N ASP A 90 -10.45 -0.09 -15.16
CA ASP A 90 -9.53 0.43 -16.18
C ASP A 90 -8.14 0.66 -15.57
N TYR A 91 -8.08 1.10 -14.31
CA TYR A 91 -6.84 1.43 -13.61
C TYR A 91 -6.84 0.88 -12.18
N VAL A 92 -5.75 0.24 -11.77
CA VAL A 92 -5.52 -0.22 -10.40
C VAL A 92 -4.25 0.41 -9.88
N LEU A 93 -4.38 1.23 -8.83
CA LEU A 93 -3.29 2.01 -8.26
C LEU A 93 -2.96 1.49 -6.86
N PHE A 94 -1.71 1.08 -6.68
CA PHE A 94 -1.14 0.73 -5.38
C PHE A 94 0.09 1.57 -5.02
N GLY A 95 0.49 1.46 -3.76
CA GLY A 95 1.80 1.84 -3.27
C GLY A 95 2.44 0.64 -2.57
N HIS A 96 2.95 0.87 -1.35
CA HIS A 96 3.42 -0.15 -0.40
C HIS A 96 4.69 -0.92 -0.78
N SER A 97 4.83 -1.40 -2.02
CA SER A 97 6.04 -2.14 -2.45
C SER A 97 7.29 -1.26 -2.52
N HIS A 98 7.11 0.06 -2.58
CA HIS A 98 8.16 1.05 -2.87
C HIS A 98 8.83 0.87 -4.23
N GLN A 99 8.30 -0.02 -5.08
CA GLN A 99 8.77 -0.28 -6.43
C GLN A 99 7.82 0.38 -7.43
N LYS A 100 8.35 1.27 -8.26
CA LYS A 100 7.61 1.93 -9.32
C LYS A 100 7.23 0.88 -10.39
N ALA A 101 5.95 0.82 -10.75
CA ALA A 101 5.43 -0.08 -11.78
C ALA A 101 4.36 0.62 -12.62
N PHE A 102 4.37 0.36 -13.92
CA PHE A 102 3.29 0.75 -14.83
C PHE A 102 3.16 -0.38 -15.85
N GLU A 103 2.22 -1.27 -15.62
CA GLU A 103 2.03 -2.48 -16.39
C GLU A 103 0.65 -2.49 -17.04
N ASN A 104 0.60 -2.85 -18.31
CA ASN A 104 -0.66 -3.14 -18.98
C ASN A 104 -1.02 -4.60 -18.74
N TYR A 105 -2.28 -4.86 -18.36
CA TYR A 105 -2.84 -6.19 -18.24
C TYR A 105 -4.21 -6.24 -18.89
N LYS A 106 -4.34 -6.99 -20.00
CA LYS A 106 -5.57 -7.08 -20.81
C LYS A 106 -6.11 -5.69 -21.18
N ASN A 107 -7.25 -5.31 -20.61
CA ASN A 107 -7.97 -4.08 -20.91
C ASN A 107 -7.76 -2.97 -19.85
N GLY A 108 -6.83 -3.17 -18.91
CA GLY A 108 -6.57 -2.22 -17.84
C GLY A 108 -5.09 -2.09 -17.51
N PHE A 109 -4.80 -1.25 -16.52
CA PHE A 109 -3.43 -0.92 -16.11
C PHE A 109 -3.24 -1.11 -14.61
N TYR A 110 -2.13 -1.74 -14.25
CA TYR A 110 -1.60 -1.75 -12.89
C TYR A 110 -0.54 -0.66 -12.74
N ILE A 111 -0.70 0.19 -11.74
CA ILE A 111 0.22 1.28 -11.41
C ILE A 111 0.67 1.15 -9.95
N ASN A 112 1.98 1.26 -9.74
CA ASN A 112 2.59 1.49 -8.44
C ASN A 112 3.49 2.73 -8.49
N LEU A 113 3.24 3.70 -7.62
CA LEU A 113 3.99 4.97 -7.62
C LEU A 113 5.37 4.87 -6.95
N GLY A 114 5.72 3.71 -6.39
CA GLY A 114 7.01 3.52 -5.73
C GLY A 114 7.14 4.32 -4.43
N SER A 115 8.31 4.92 -4.18
CA SER A 115 8.58 5.71 -2.98
C SER A 115 9.25 7.03 -3.28
N TRP A 116 9.18 7.96 -2.31
CA TRP A 116 9.83 9.27 -2.38
C TRP A 116 11.29 9.25 -1.89
N LEU A 117 11.84 8.08 -1.53
CA LEU A 117 13.19 7.99 -0.95
C LEU A 117 14.28 8.12 -2.01
N ASP A 118 14.08 7.53 -3.19
CA ASP A 118 15.09 7.49 -4.25
C ASP A 118 14.70 8.35 -5.46
N GLN A 119 13.56 8.03 -6.08
CA GLN A 119 13.08 8.67 -7.30
C GLN A 119 11.63 9.14 -7.09
N PRO A 120 11.44 10.30 -6.43
CA PRO A 120 10.11 10.82 -6.15
C PRO A 120 9.34 11.07 -7.45
N CYS A 121 8.08 10.63 -7.48
CA CYS A 121 7.20 10.82 -8.62
C CYS A 121 5.75 10.95 -8.15
N TYR A 122 4.88 11.38 -9.07
CA TYR A 122 3.45 11.49 -8.84
C TYR A 122 2.66 11.05 -10.08
N GLY A 123 1.45 10.56 -9.85
CA GLY A 123 0.51 10.18 -10.91
C GLY A 123 -0.35 11.36 -11.36
N LYS A 124 -0.53 11.49 -12.67
CA LYS A 124 -1.44 12.48 -13.29
C LYS A 124 -2.42 11.74 -14.21
N PHE A 125 -3.69 12.10 -14.11
CA PHE A 125 -4.74 11.57 -14.96
C PHE A 125 -5.59 12.69 -15.54
N ILE A 126 -5.68 12.77 -16.87
CA ILE A 126 -6.59 13.66 -17.60
C ILE A 126 -7.43 12.82 -18.57
N ASN A 127 -6.79 12.25 -19.59
CA ASN A 127 -7.40 11.32 -20.54
C ASN A 127 -6.73 9.93 -20.44
N SER A 128 -5.41 9.93 -20.27
CA SER A 128 -4.56 8.79 -19.95
C SER A 128 -3.88 9.03 -18.59
N PHE A 129 -3.43 7.94 -17.98
CA PHE A 129 -2.61 8.00 -16.77
C PHE A 129 -1.13 8.12 -17.14
N GLU A 130 -0.42 9.00 -16.46
CA GLU A 130 1.02 9.23 -16.63
C GLU A 130 1.70 9.31 -15.26
N ILE A 131 2.90 8.75 -15.13
CA ILE A 131 3.75 8.96 -13.95
C ILE A 131 4.77 10.04 -14.30
N ILE A 132 4.79 11.11 -13.52
CA ILE A 132 5.69 12.25 -13.70
C ILE A 132 6.72 12.23 -12.58
N ASP A 133 8.00 12.21 -12.96
CA ASP A 133 9.10 12.32 -12.01
C ASP A 133 9.15 13.74 -11.44
N TRP A 134 9.26 13.83 -10.12
CA TRP A 134 9.36 15.09 -9.39
C TRP A 134 10.80 15.61 -9.46
N LYS A 135 10.96 16.91 -9.73
CA LYS A 135 12.25 17.59 -9.79
C LYS A 135 12.51 18.41 -8.54
#